data_AF-A0A3F2REA0-F1
#
_entry.id   AF-A0A3F2REA0-F1
#
_cell.length_a   1.000
_cell.length_b   1.000
_cell.length_c   1.000
_cell.angle_alpha   90.00
_cell.angle_beta   90.00
_cell.angle_gamma   90.00
#
_symmetry.space_group_name_H-M   'P 1'
#
loop_
_entity.id
_entity.type
_entity.pdbx_description
1 polymer ?
#
loop_
_entity_poly.entity_id
_entity_poly.type
_entity_poly.pdbx_seq_one_letter_code
_entity_poly.pdbx_strand_id
1 'polypeptide(L)'
;MDITFFIDIVLNFITGIQTPSGEVSYSFRLIMKAYLRGWFVVDFFSTLPFESIAKVLGVSDNAHAALLSTKLLRGLKVLRLFKLARIRRLGKIFTNLEDAVYTNQSLVSLAKLALTMLFIAHLVACLWYATTIGYGDIVAHSNNERVMNIAVMAVGVSFFGYVIGTISTLVTNLDVAAARYDERMTLVKEYIISRRMPKYIGNKIRYHFEYFYQNRSVFKETRILHRLPSALRNEMIHHVHSKYVSSIKYFEQCPESLISDIVMAMNPFAVLKDEYVFVEHEIAAHVFFVIKGKLQLVKTVRRAKEDMRLGSMGVGDHFGELEVYDREYGNGVRICSAVAKSYCELTFLSRGAIQKISGQKLA
;
A
#
# COMPACT_ATOMS: atom_id res chain seq x y z
N MET A 1 8.09 17.03 38.28
CA MET A 1 8.40 15.79 37.55
C MET A 1 8.10 14.56 38.40
N ASP A 2 8.76 14.31 39.54
CA ASP A 2 8.55 13.03 40.24
C ASP A 2 7.16 12.88 40.92
N ILE A 3 6.57 13.98 41.42
CA ILE A 3 5.19 13.98 41.97
C ILE A 3 4.14 13.67 40.90
N THR A 4 4.26 14.25 39.70
CA THR A 4 3.33 14.00 38.60
C THR A 4 3.37 12.55 38.14
N PHE A 5 4.52 11.87 38.30
CA PHE A 5 4.64 10.45 37.97
C PHE A 5 4.07 9.53 39.05
N PHE A 6 4.16 9.93 40.32
CA PHE A 6 3.47 9.20 41.39
C PHE A 6 1.95 9.28 41.21
N ILE A 7 1.42 10.45 40.87
CA ILE A 7 0.00 10.65 40.53
C ILE A 7 -0.40 9.74 39.37
N ASP A 8 0.41 9.66 38.32
CA ASP A 8 0.13 8.80 37.17
C ASP A 8 0.10 7.29 37.52
N ILE A 9 0.95 6.81 38.45
CA ILE A 9 0.85 5.43 38.96
C ILE A 9 -0.51 5.21 39.62
N VAL A 10 -0.95 6.14 40.47
CA VAL A 10 -2.26 6.06 41.15
C VAL A 10 -3.39 6.06 40.12
N LEU A 11 -3.30 6.89 39.08
CA LEU A 11 -4.29 6.91 38.00
C LEU A 11 -4.31 5.59 37.22
N ASN A 12 -3.17 4.93 36.99
CA ASN A 12 -3.13 3.63 36.31
C ASN A 12 -3.84 2.50 37.08
N PHE A 13 -4.02 2.62 38.40
CA PHE A 13 -4.87 1.70 39.18
C PHE A 13 -6.37 1.93 38.99
N ILE A 14 -6.75 3.09 38.42
CA ILE A 14 -8.15 3.54 38.23
C ILE A 14 -8.53 3.50 36.73
N THR A 15 -7.55 3.51 35.83
CA THR A 15 -7.78 3.45 34.39
C THR A 15 -8.31 2.08 33.95
N GLY A 16 -9.46 2.08 33.27
CA GLY A 16 -10.08 0.87 32.71
C GLY A 16 -9.21 0.17 31.68
N ILE A 17 -9.29 -1.15 31.64
CA ILE A 17 -8.55 -1.99 30.69
C ILE A 17 -9.53 -2.52 29.65
N GLN A 18 -9.16 -2.44 28.38
CA GLN A 18 -9.94 -3.04 27.30
C GLN A 18 -9.68 -4.54 27.26
N THR A 19 -10.77 -5.31 27.33
CA THR A 19 -10.76 -6.78 27.24
C THR A 19 -10.58 -7.17 25.76
N PRO A 20 -10.04 -8.36 25.43
CA PRO A 20 -9.92 -8.80 24.03
C PRO A 20 -11.24 -8.83 23.23
N SER A 21 -12.39 -8.80 23.90
CA SER A 21 -13.73 -8.66 23.31
C SER A 21 -14.09 -7.22 22.88
N GLY A 22 -13.24 -6.23 23.15
CA GLY A 22 -13.48 -4.81 22.85
C GLY A 22 -14.18 -4.03 23.97
N GLU A 23 -14.72 -4.72 24.98
CA GLU A 23 -15.38 -4.10 26.12
C GLU A 23 -14.39 -3.56 27.16
N VAL A 24 -14.65 -2.36 27.67
CA VAL A 24 -13.84 -1.73 28.72
C VAL A 24 -14.37 -2.15 30.09
N SER A 25 -13.56 -2.88 30.86
CA SER A 25 -13.90 -3.26 32.23
C SER A 25 -13.34 -2.27 33.23
N TYR A 26 -14.21 -1.75 34.11
CA TYR A 26 -13.87 -0.82 35.19
C TYR A 26 -13.74 -1.52 36.56
N SER A 27 -13.59 -2.84 36.57
CA SER A 27 -13.50 -3.61 37.81
C SER A 27 -12.13 -3.44 38.48
N PHE A 28 -12.10 -2.75 39.63
CA PHE A 28 -10.86 -2.40 40.33
C PHE A 28 -9.95 -3.60 40.63
N ARG A 29 -10.52 -4.74 41.07
CA ARG A 29 -9.74 -5.95 41.39
C ARG A 29 -9.04 -6.55 40.17
N LEU A 30 -9.65 -6.45 38.99
CA LEU A 30 -9.09 -6.95 37.74
C LEU A 30 -7.97 -6.02 37.26
N ILE A 31 -8.23 -4.71 37.26
CA ILE A 31 -7.25 -3.67 36.89
C ILE A 31 -6.01 -3.78 37.76
N MET A 32 -6.19 -3.86 39.08
CA MET A 32 -5.10 -3.97 40.04
C MET A 32 -4.25 -5.23 39.81
N LYS A 33 -4.87 -6.40 39.63
CA LYS A 33 -4.13 -7.66 39.37
C LYS A 33 -3.38 -7.61 38.05
N ALA A 34 -4.01 -7.09 37.00
CA ALA A 34 -3.38 -6.94 35.68
C ALA A 34 -2.20 -5.96 35.72
N TYR A 35 -2.35 -4.82 36.40
CA TYR A 35 -1.31 -3.81 36.53
C TYR A 35 -0.14 -4.28 37.40
N LEU A 36 -0.42 -4.92 38.55
CA LEU A 36 0.60 -5.48 39.45
C LEU A 36 1.41 -6.62 38.80
N ARG A 37 0.78 -7.48 37.98
CA ARG A 37 1.45 -8.58 37.27
C ARG A 37 2.27 -8.10 36.06
N GLY A 38 1.95 -6.94 35.52
CA GLY A 38 2.60 -6.37 34.34
C GLY A 38 3.54 -5.22 34.65
N TRP A 39 2.98 -4.01 34.70
CA TRP A 39 3.74 -2.77 34.52
C TRP A 39 4.13 -2.06 35.81
N PHE A 40 3.51 -2.42 36.94
CA PHE A 40 3.74 -1.75 38.23
C PHE A 40 5.21 -1.72 38.63
N VAL A 41 5.94 -2.83 38.48
CA VAL A 41 7.35 -2.93 38.88
C VAL A 41 8.21 -1.91 38.12
N VAL A 42 7.98 -1.77 36.81
CA VAL A 42 8.72 -0.83 35.95
C VAL A 42 8.37 0.63 36.30
N ASP A 43 7.08 0.92 36.54
CA ASP A 43 6.62 2.26 36.89
C ASP A 43 7.09 2.69 38.28
N PHE A 44 7.08 1.76 39.25
CA PHE A 44 7.56 1.99 40.62
C PHE A 44 9.06 2.32 40.64
N PHE A 45 9.92 1.47 40.07
CA PHE A 45 11.36 1.76 40.06
C PHE A 45 11.74 2.99 39.25
N SER A 46 10.95 3.37 38.24
CA SER A 46 11.19 4.60 37.49
C SER A 46 10.74 5.88 38.22
N THR A 47 9.89 5.78 39.27
CA THR A 47 9.42 6.93 40.07
C THR A 47 10.26 7.22 41.31
N LEU A 48 11.11 6.29 41.74
CA LEU A 48 11.89 6.46 42.97
C LEU A 48 12.90 7.63 42.86
N PRO A 49 12.89 8.58 43.80
CA PRO A 49 13.83 9.70 43.83
C PRO A 49 15.17 9.26 44.45
N PHE A 50 15.91 8.41 43.73
CA PHE A 50 17.15 7.79 44.22
C PHE A 50 18.21 8.79 44.72
N GLU A 51 18.22 10.02 44.19
CA GLU A 51 19.16 11.06 44.63
C GLU A 51 18.81 11.65 45.99
N SER A 52 17.52 11.87 46.25
CA SER A 52 17.03 12.32 47.56
C SER A 52 17.25 11.24 48.61
N ILE A 53 17.01 9.98 48.25
CA ILE A 53 17.25 8.82 49.12
C ILE A 53 18.74 8.70 49.47
N ALA A 54 19.64 8.80 48.47
CA ALA A 54 21.08 8.73 48.69
C ALA A 54 21.61 9.89 49.57
N LYS A 55 21.02 11.09 49.45
CA LYS A 55 21.37 12.25 50.28
C LYS A 55 20.92 12.08 51.74
N VAL A 56 19.74 11.49 51.97
CA VAL A 56 19.20 11.23 53.32
C VAL A 56 19.95 10.10 54.03
N LEU A 57 20.44 9.10 53.30
CA LEU A 57 21.25 7.99 53.84
C LEU A 57 22.69 8.36 54.22
N GLY A 58 23.06 9.66 54.19
CA GLY A 58 24.35 10.14 54.70
C GLY A 58 25.56 9.79 53.83
N VAL A 59 25.38 9.47 52.55
CA VAL A 59 26.46 9.05 51.63
C VAL A 59 27.42 10.21 51.23
N SER A 60 27.34 11.37 51.89
CA SER A 60 27.94 12.63 51.41
C SER A 60 29.12 13.20 52.21
N ASP A 61 29.46 12.73 53.43
CA ASP A 61 30.34 13.54 54.30
C ASP A 61 31.75 12.99 54.59
N ASN A 62 32.16 11.84 54.03
CA ASN A 62 33.53 11.31 54.23
C ASN A 62 34.34 11.23 52.92
N ALA A 63 35.42 12.02 52.83
CA ALA A 63 36.24 12.23 51.63
C ALA A 63 36.90 10.95 51.03
N HIS A 64 37.19 9.93 51.83
CA HIS A 64 37.73 8.64 51.31
C HIS A 64 36.65 7.66 50.86
N ALA A 65 35.45 7.70 51.44
CA ALA A 65 34.28 6.96 50.95
C ALA A 65 33.67 7.65 49.71
N ALA A 66 33.89 8.96 49.54
CA ALA A 66 33.41 9.75 48.41
C ALA A 66 33.96 9.30 47.06
N LEU A 67 35.12 8.64 46.97
CA LEU A 67 35.67 8.19 45.68
C LEU A 67 34.99 6.90 45.15
N LEU A 68 34.67 5.96 46.05
CA LEU A 68 33.82 4.81 45.73
C LEU A 68 32.36 5.23 45.59
N SER A 69 31.87 6.13 46.46
CA SER A 69 30.50 6.65 46.38
C SER A 69 30.29 7.53 45.15
N THR A 70 31.25 8.30 44.65
CA THR A 70 31.08 9.08 43.41
C THR A 70 30.96 8.21 42.16
N LYS A 71 31.69 7.10 42.05
CA LYS A 71 31.46 6.11 40.98
C LYS A 71 30.10 5.43 41.11
N LEU A 72 29.70 5.07 42.33
CA LEU A 72 28.40 4.44 42.63
C LEU A 72 27.22 5.41 42.44
N LEU A 73 27.36 6.67 42.81
CA LEU A 73 26.42 7.79 42.59
C LEU A 73 26.32 8.15 41.10
N ARG A 74 27.43 8.11 40.36
CA ARG A 74 27.42 8.20 38.88
C ARG A 74 26.70 6.99 38.27
N GLY A 75 26.87 5.80 38.82
CA GLY A 75 26.11 4.60 38.47
C GLY A 75 24.61 4.70 38.80
N LEU A 76 24.25 5.31 39.93
CA LEU A 76 22.86 5.59 40.30
C LEU A 76 22.19 6.57 39.31
N LYS A 77 22.95 7.47 38.67
CA LYS A 77 22.43 8.29 37.56
C LYS A 77 22.05 7.45 36.33
N VAL A 78 22.70 6.30 36.11
CA VAL A 78 22.32 5.35 35.04
C VAL A 78 20.96 4.71 35.33
N LEU A 79 20.55 4.57 36.59
CA LEU A 79 19.19 4.11 36.92
C LEU A 79 18.10 5.07 36.43
N ARG A 80 18.43 6.34 36.14
CA ARG A 80 17.49 7.26 35.49
C ARG A 80 17.11 6.79 34.08
N LEU A 81 17.90 5.93 33.43
CA LEU A 81 17.55 5.31 32.15
C LEU A 81 16.34 4.37 32.26
N PHE A 82 16.00 3.86 33.46
CA PHE A 82 14.73 3.15 33.65
C PHE A 82 13.51 4.06 33.40
N LYS A 83 13.66 5.39 33.49
CA LYS A 83 12.62 6.33 33.05
C LYS A 83 12.31 6.19 31.54
N LEU A 84 13.26 5.70 30.72
CA LEU A 84 13.03 5.39 29.30
C LEU A 84 12.12 4.19 29.09
N ALA A 85 11.96 3.29 30.07
CA ALA A 85 11.01 2.18 29.95
C ALA A 85 9.56 2.67 29.77
N ARG A 86 9.28 3.91 30.17
CA ARG A 86 8.00 4.60 29.96
C ARG A 86 7.75 5.01 28.52
N ILE A 87 8.75 5.02 27.64
CA ILE A 87 8.55 5.25 26.19
C ILE A 87 7.58 4.22 25.61
N ARG A 88 7.45 3.05 26.24
CA ARG A 88 6.47 2.03 25.86
C ARG A 88 5.01 2.52 25.96
N ARG A 89 4.73 3.52 26.80
CA ARG A 89 3.41 4.15 26.88
C ARG A 89 3.07 4.99 25.65
N LEU A 90 4.08 5.57 24.98
CA LEU A 90 3.88 6.18 23.66
C LEU A 90 3.41 5.17 22.63
N GLY A 91 3.73 3.87 22.80
CA GLY A 91 3.21 2.80 21.95
C GLY A 91 1.68 2.75 21.91
N LYS A 92 1.00 2.96 23.05
CA LYS A 92 -0.47 3.05 23.12
C LYS A 92 -1.00 4.32 22.47
N ILE A 93 -0.26 5.43 22.58
CA ILE A 93 -0.62 6.68 21.91
C ILE A 93 -0.50 6.50 20.39
N PHE A 94 0.55 5.80 19.92
CA PHE A 94 0.73 5.48 18.50
C PHE A 94 -0.38 4.58 17.95
N THR A 95 -0.83 3.55 18.68
CA THR A 95 -1.96 2.72 18.25
C THR A 95 -3.25 3.53 18.17
N ASN A 96 -3.50 4.39 19.16
CA ASN A 96 -4.71 5.24 19.16
C ASN A 96 -4.67 6.31 18.05
N LEU A 97 -3.49 6.82 17.69
CA LEU A 97 -3.30 7.72 16.55
C LEU A 97 -3.45 7.00 15.21
N GLU A 98 -2.99 5.75 15.13
CA GLU A 98 -3.13 4.89 13.94
C GLU A 98 -4.61 4.60 13.66
N ASP A 99 -5.42 4.35 14.70
CA ASP A 99 -6.87 4.17 14.59
C ASP A 99 -7.60 5.48 14.24
N ALA A 100 -7.11 6.63 14.72
CA ALA A 100 -7.71 7.94 14.45
C ALA A 100 -7.40 8.49 13.03
N VAL A 101 -6.28 8.08 12.43
CA VAL A 101 -5.82 8.54 11.10
C VAL A 101 -5.99 7.41 10.08
N TYR A 102 -7.25 7.05 9.83
CA TYR A 102 -7.64 5.99 8.88
C TYR A 102 -7.23 6.28 7.43
N THR A 103 -7.08 7.56 7.04
CA THR A 103 -6.89 7.98 5.65
C THR A 103 -5.47 7.85 5.10
N ASN A 104 -4.44 7.79 5.95
CA ASN A 104 -3.04 7.76 5.48
C ASN A 104 -2.14 6.83 6.33
N GLN A 105 -2.49 5.54 6.36
CA GLN A 105 -1.70 4.50 7.04
C GLN A 105 -0.20 4.53 6.68
N SER A 106 0.13 4.85 5.43
CA SER A 106 1.51 4.98 4.96
C SER A 106 2.27 6.14 5.62
N LEU A 107 1.62 7.29 5.81
CA LEU A 107 2.23 8.46 6.46
C LEU A 107 2.44 8.23 7.97
N VAL A 108 1.47 7.62 8.64
CA VAL A 108 1.60 7.27 10.07
C VAL A 108 2.73 6.27 10.28
N SER A 109 2.80 5.24 9.42
CA SER A 109 3.88 4.25 9.45
C SER A 109 5.25 4.88 9.21
N LEU A 110 5.34 5.81 8.25
CA LEU A 110 6.58 6.54 7.93
C LEU A 110 7.01 7.47 9.07
N ALA A 111 6.07 8.20 9.67
CA ALA A 111 6.35 9.06 10.82
C ALA A 111 6.79 8.25 12.06
N LYS A 112 6.11 7.13 12.34
CA LYS A 112 6.48 6.20 13.42
C LYS A 112 7.88 5.63 13.22
N LEU A 113 8.20 5.22 11.99
CA LEU A 113 9.52 4.75 11.62
C LEU A 113 10.58 5.83 11.86
N ALA A 114 10.38 7.03 11.31
CA ALA A 114 11.30 8.15 11.41
C ALA A 114 11.56 8.52 12.88
N LEU A 115 10.51 8.62 13.71
CA LEU A 115 10.63 8.94 15.13
C LEU A 115 11.38 7.85 15.90
N THR A 116 11.12 6.58 15.60
CA THR A 116 11.83 5.45 16.22
C THR A 116 13.31 5.45 15.83
N MET A 117 13.63 5.75 14.57
CA MET A 117 14.99 5.82 14.05
C MET A 117 15.78 6.96 14.68
N LEU A 118 15.17 8.16 14.78
CA LEU A 118 15.77 9.31 15.45
C LEU A 118 16.03 9.02 16.92
N PHE A 119 15.10 8.37 17.61
CA PHE A 119 15.25 8.00 19.01
C PHE A 119 16.41 7.03 19.23
N ILE A 120 16.50 5.95 18.44
CA ILE A 120 17.59 4.98 18.56
C ILE A 120 18.92 5.62 18.15
N ALA A 121 18.96 6.44 17.09
CA ALA A 121 20.15 7.17 16.68
C ALA A 121 20.67 8.09 17.80
N HIS A 122 19.77 8.79 18.51
CA HIS A 122 20.13 9.60 19.68
C HIS A 122 20.71 8.73 20.81
N LEU A 123 20.11 7.57 21.12
CA LEU A 123 20.64 6.66 22.14
C LEU A 123 22.03 6.13 21.79
N VAL A 124 22.26 5.75 20.53
CA VAL A 124 23.57 5.29 20.02
C VAL A 124 24.59 6.43 20.06
N ALA A 125 24.20 7.66 19.69
CA ALA A 125 25.05 8.83 19.79
C ALA A 125 25.43 9.17 21.24
N CYS A 126 24.48 9.10 22.18
CA CYS A 126 24.75 9.25 23.61
C CYS A 126 25.68 8.16 24.13
N LEU A 127 25.54 6.92 23.65
CA LEU A 127 26.43 5.82 24.01
C LEU A 127 27.84 6.06 23.48
N TRP A 128 28.00 6.44 22.21
CA TRP A 128 29.30 6.79 21.63
C TRP A 128 29.99 7.96 22.34
N TYR A 129 29.22 8.96 22.78
CA TYR A 129 29.74 10.05 23.59
C TYR A 129 30.21 9.56 24.97
N ALA A 130 29.40 8.73 25.63
CA ALA A 130 29.73 8.17 26.94
C ALA A 130 30.97 7.26 26.91
N THR A 131 31.21 6.55 25.80
CA THR A 131 32.35 5.65 25.62
C THR A 131 33.52 6.29 24.85
N THR A 132 33.44 7.59 24.54
CA THR A 132 34.47 8.38 23.82
C THR A 132 34.88 7.84 22.44
N ILE A 133 34.06 6.97 21.83
CA ILE A 133 34.38 6.31 20.55
C ILE A 133 34.24 7.28 19.36
N GLY A 134 33.36 8.29 19.48
CA GLY A 134 32.93 9.11 18.35
C GLY A 134 33.88 10.23 17.91
N TYR A 135 34.77 10.71 18.77
CA TYR A 135 35.63 11.88 18.49
C TYR A 135 37.10 11.50 18.23
N GLY A 136 37.53 10.30 18.65
CA GLY A 136 38.91 9.82 18.43
C GLY A 136 39.98 10.54 19.26
N ASP A 137 39.58 11.42 20.19
CA ASP A 137 40.42 12.20 21.08
C ASP A 137 40.84 11.41 22.35
N ILE A 138 40.01 10.47 22.79
CA ILE A 138 40.29 9.60 23.95
C ILE A 138 40.28 8.14 23.49
N VAL A 139 41.44 7.49 23.55
CA VAL A 139 41.64 6.10 23.14
C VAL A 139 41.64 5.14 24.32
N ALA A 140 41.13 3.91 24.11
CA ALA A 140 41.10 2.87 25.14
C ALA A 140 42.50 2.32 25.42
N HIS A 141 43.00 2.54 26.64
CA HIS A 141 44.31 2.06 27.06
C HIS A 141 44.22 0.69 27.74
N SER A 142 43.17 0.41 28.51
CA SER A 142 43.00 -0.89 29.16
C SER A 142 42.37 -1.94 28.24
N ASN A 143 42.71 -3.21 28.46
CA ASN A 143 42.11 -4.32 27.71
C ASN A 143 40.59 -4.38 27.87
N ASN A 144 40.07 -4.02 29.06
CA ASN A 144 38.63 -4.00 29.34
C ASN A 144 37.91 -2.89 28.56
N GLU A 145 38.48 -1.69 28.48
CA GLU A 145 37.94 -0.59 27.67
C GLU A 145 37.96 -0.93 26.17
N ARG A 146 39.00 -1.62 25.70
CA ARG A 146 39.11 -2.07 24.30
C ARG A 146 37.99 -3.06 23.94
N VAL A 147 37.73 -4.05 24.79
CA VAL A 147 36.64 -5.03 24.58
C VAL A 147 35.28 -4.33 24.60
N MET A 148 35.05 -3.40 25.53
CA MET A 148 33.83 -2.62 25.60
C MET A 148 33.62 -1.75 24.34
N ASN A 149 34.68 -1.12 23.83
CA ASN A 149 34.60 -0.30 22.62
C ASN A 149 34.30 -1.13 21.38
N ILE A 150 34.92 -2.30 21.23
CA ILE A 150 34.60 -3.23 20.13
C ILE A 150 33.13 -3.66 20.19
N ALA A 151 32.60 -3.95 21.39
CA ALA A 151 31.20 -4.32 21.56
C ALA A 151 30.25 -3.17 21.17
N VAL A 152 30.53 -1.93 21.60
CA VAL A 152 29.72 -0.75 21.27
C VAL A 152 29.77 -0.45 19.78
N MET A 153 30.94 -0.58 19.14
CA MET A 153 31.08 -0.43 17.69
C MET A 153 30.27 -1.51 16.93
N ALA A 154 30.29 -2.77 17.38
CA ALA A 154 29.52 -3.84 16.77
C ALA A 154 28.00 -3.58 16.83
N VAL A 155 27.51 -3.09 17.97
CA VAL A 155 26.11 -2.65 18.14
C VAL A 155 25.79 -1.49 17.19
N GLY A 156 26.69 -0.51 17.08
CA GLY A 156 26.54 0.62 16.17
C GLY A 156 26.44 0.22 14.69
N VAL A 157 27.31 -0.69 14.24
CA VAL A 157 27.28 -1.21 12.86
C VAL A 157 25.99 -1.98 12.59
N SER A 158 25.54 -2.80 13.55
CA SER A 158 24.28 -3.55 13.44
C SER A 158 23.06 -2.62 13.37
N PHE A 159 23.05 -1.54 14.15
CA PHE A 159 22.01 -0.51 14.08
C PHE A 159 21.98 0.17 12.71
N PHE A 160 23.13 0.57 12.18
CA PHE A 160 23.19 1.20 10.85
C PHE A 160 22.70 0.26 9.74
N GLY A 161 23.03 -1.03 9.81
CA GLY A 161 22.50 -2.05 8.91
C GLY A 161 20.97 -2.19 9.01
N TYR A 162 20.43 -2.22 10.23
CA TYR A 162 18.98 -2.22 10.46
C TYR A 162 18.30 -0.97 9.88
N VAL A 163 18.91 0.20 10.05
CA VAL A 163 18.39 1.47 9.54
C VAL A 163 18.26 1.43 8.02
N ILE A 164 19.34 1.07 7.32
CA ILE A 164 19.35 0.99 5.86
C ILE A 164 18.34 -0.04 5.37
N GLY A 165 18.31 -1.24 5.97
CA GLY A 165 17.36 -2.29 5.60
C GLY A 165 15.92 -1.82 5.73
N THR A 166 15.60 -1.14 6.84
CA THR A 166 14.24 -0.64 7.09
C THR A 166 13.85 0.47 6.12
N ILE A 167 14.74 1.41 5.82
CA ILE A 167 14.51 2.45 4.80
C ILE A 167 14.28 1.81 3.42
N SER A 168 15.07 0.80 3.04
CA SER A 168 14.91 0.08 1.77
C SER A 168 13.52 -0.60 1.68
N THR A 169 13.08 -1.27 2.75
CA THR A 169 11.72 -1.86 2.79
C THR A 169 10.61 -0.81 2.76
N LEU A 170 10.83 0.38 3.33
CA LEU A 170 9.85 1.46 3.27
C LEU A 170 9.72 2.00 1.85
N VAL A 171 10.83 2.32 1.19
CA VAL A 171 10.86 2.85 -0.18
C VAL A 171 10.14 1.90 -1.14
N THR A 172 10.34 0.60 -0.99
CA THR A 172 9.65 -0.42 -1.82
C THR A 172 8.15 -0.52 -1.54
N ASN A 173 7.73 -0.27 -0.29
CA ASN A 173 6.32 -0.29 0.10
C ASN A 173 5.56 1.02 -0.18
N LEU A 174 6.25 2.14 -0.43
CA LEU A 174 5.60 3.41 -0.72
C LEU A 174 4.89 3.41 -2.08
N ASP A 175 5.41 2.66 -3.06
CA ASP A 175 4.82 2.59 -4.39
C ASP A 175 4.54 1.15 -4.83
N VAL A 176 3.64 0.50 -4.10
CA VAL A 176 3.17 -0.85 -4.43
C VAL A 176 2.52 -0.88 -5.82
N ALA A 177 1.86 0.19 -6.23
CA ALA A 177 1.17 0.27 -7.52
C ALA A 177 2.17 0.28 -8.69
N ALA A 178 3.18 1.16 -8.67
CA ALA A 178 4.21 1.19 -9.71
C ALA A 178 5.06 -0.08 -9.69
N ALA A 179 5.43 -0.60 -8.51
CA ALA A 179 6.16 -1.85 -8.41
C ALA A 179 5.41 -3.03 -9.05
N ARG A 180 4.08 -3.10 -8.84
CA ARG A 180 3.23 -4.12 -9.48
C ARG A 180 3.07 -3.90 -10.98
N TYR A 181 2.98 -2.65 -11.42
CA TYR A 181 2.97 -2.31 -12.85
C TYR A 181 4.26 -2.79 -13.53
N ASP A 182 5.42 -2.48 -12.95
CA ASP A 182 6.73 -2.87 -13.47
C ASP A 182 6.91 -4.39 -13.49
N GLU A 183 6.47 -5.09 -12.45
CA GLU A 183 6.44 -6.56 -12.40
C GLU A 183 5.64 -7.13 -13.59
N ARG A 184 4.41 -6.65 -13.81
CA ARG A 184 3.54 -7.12 -14.90
C ARG A 184 4.10 -6.81 -16.27
N MET A 185 4.65 -5.62 -16.45
CA MET A 185 5.25 -5.19 -17.72
C MET A 185 6.53 -5.98 -18.02
N THR A 186 7.32 -6.31 -17.00
CA THR A 186 8.52 -7.15 -17.13
C THR A 186 8.16 -8.55 -17.62
N LEU A 187 7.13 -9.17 -17.07
CA LEU A 187 6.64 -10.48 -17.56
C LEU A 187 6.25 -10.46 -19.04
N VAL A 188 5.58 -9.39 -19.50
CA VAL A 188 5.22 -9.22 -20.91
C VAL A 188 6.49 -9.08 -21.78
N LYS A 189 7.46 -8.27 -21.35
CA LYS A 189 8.74 -8.10 -22.06
C LYS A 189 9.52 -9.40 -22.14
N GLU A 190 9.64 -10.14 -21.04
CA GLU A 190 10.30 -11.45 -20.99
C GLU A 190 9.60 -12.47 -21.88
N TYR A 191 8.27 -12.46 -21.94
CA TYR A 191 7.50 -13.31 -22.85
C TYR A 191 7.82 -13.01 -24.33
N ILE A 192 7.90 -11.74 -24.72
CA ILE A 192 8.27 -11.31 -26.08
C ILE A 192 9.70 -11.77 -26.43
N ILE A 193 10.65 -11.61 -25.49
CA ILE A 193 12.07 -11.98 -25.67
C ILE A 193 12.24 -13.50 -25.76
N SER A 194 11.66 -14.25 -24.82
CA SER A 194 11.78 -15.72 -24.75
C SER A 194 11.19 -16.41 -25.98
N ARG A 195 10.17 -15.80 -26.61
CA ARG A 195 9.56 -16.28 -27.86
C ARG A 195 10.23 -15.75 -29.14
N ARG A 196 11.31 -14.94 -29.02
CA ARG A 196 12.03 -14.34 -30.16
C ARG A 196 11.10 -13.63 -31.14
N MET A 197 10.13 -12.88 -30.63
CA MET A 197 9.14 -12.21 -31.48
C MET A 197 9.78 -11.11 -32.34
N PRO A 198 9.30 -10.90 -33.59
CA PRO A 198 9.71 -9.76 -34.40
C PRO A 198 9.44 -8.43 -33.68
N LYS A 199 10.37 -7.47 -33.79
CA LYS A 199 10.29 -6.17 -33.09
C LYS A 199 8.96 -5.43 -33.32
N TYR A 200 8.41 -5.53 -34.54
CA TYR A 200 7.12 -4.92 -34.88
C TYR A 200 5.96 -5.45 -34.03
N ILE A 201 5.81 -6.78 -33.96
CA ILE A 201 4.75 -7.43 -33.18
C ILE A 201 5.00 -7.24 -31.68
N GLY A 202 6.25 -7.41 -31.24
CA GLY A 202 6.63 -7.19 -29.84
C GLY A 202 6.31 -5.78 -29.35
N ASN A 203 6.59 -4.76 -30.16
CA ASN A 203 6.22 -3.38 -29.84
C ASN A 203 4.70 -3.20 -29.75
N LYS A 204 3.93 -3.76 -30.68
CA LYS A 204 2.45 -3.72 -30.61
C LYS A 204 1.91 -4.34 -29.32
N ILE A 205 2.40 -5.52 -28.95
CA ILE A 205 1.99 -6.20 -27.71
C ILE A 205 2.37 -5.35 -26.49
N ARG A 206 3.59 -4.81 -26.46
CA ARG A 206 4.05 -3.94 -25.37
C ARG A 206 3.15 -2.70 -25.21
N TYR A 207 2.89 -1.98 -26.30
CA TYR A 207 2.03 -0.80 -26.29
C TYR A 207 0.60 -1.12 -25.87
N HIS A 208 0.06 -2.28 -26.30
CA HIS A 208 -1.25 -2.75 -25.86
C HIS A 208 -1.31 -2.93 -24.34
N PHE A 209 -0.36 -3.68 -23.76
CA PHE A 209 -0.35 -3.91 -22.30
C PHE A 209 -0.02 -2.65 -21.50
N GLU A 210 0.79 -1.75 -22.05
CA GLU A 210 1.10 -0.44 -21.44
C GLU A 210 -0.19 0.40 -21.33
N TYR A 211 -0.95 0.51 -22.42
CA TYR A 211 -2.24 1.19 -22.39
C TYR A 211 -3.26 0.47 -21.48
N PHE A 212 -3.27 -0.87 -21.48
CA PHE A 212 -4.18 -1.66 -20.65
C PHE A 212 -3.96 -1.42 -19.16
N TYR A 213 -2.72 -1.47 -18.66
CA TYR A 213 -2.42 -1.27 -17.24
C TYR A 213 -2.41 0.22 -16.82
N GLN A 214 -2.33 1.17 -17.75
CA GLN A 214 -2.53 2.60 -17.46
C GLN A 214 -4.00 2.95 -17.25
N ASN A 215 -4.92 2.28 -17.95
CA ASN A 215 -6.36 2.56 -17.91
C ASN A 215 -7.17 1.55 -17.08
N ARG A 216 -6.51 0.55 -16.50
CA ARG A 216 -7.12 -0.43 -15.62
C ARG A 216 -6.22 -0.66 -14.41
N SER A 217 -6.84 -0.85 -13.25
CA SER A 217 -6.11 -1.21 -12.04
C SER A 217 -5.31 -2.50 -12.21
N VAL A 218 -4.06 -2.45 -11.76
CA VAL A 218 -3.17 -3.63 -11.68
C VAL A 218 -3.64 -4.59 -10.56
N PHE A 219 -4.51 -4.11 -9.66
CA PHE A 219 -5.05 -4.90 -8.56
C PHE A 219 -6.27 -5.72 -9.00
N LYS A 220 -6.49 -6.87 -8.34
CA LYS A 220 -7.68 -7.70 -8.57
C LYS A 220 -8.89 -7.08 -7.87
N GLU A 221 -9.52 -6.11 -8.53
CA GLU A 221 -10.66 -5.35 -8.00
C GLU A 221 -11.86 -6.23 -7.63
N THR A 222 -12.12 -7.32 -8.37
CA THR A 222 -13.26 -8.21 -8.13
C THR A 222 -13.37 -8.69 -6.68
N ARG A 223 -12.24 -8.95 -6.01
CA ARG A 223 -12.23 -9.39 -4.59
C ARG A 223 -12.67 -8.29 -3.63
N ILE A 224 -12.38 -7.04 -3.95
CA ILE A 224 -12.78 -5.87 -3.16
C ILE A 224 -14.26 -5.61 -3.39
N LEU A 225 -14.68 -5.61 -4.66
CA LEU A 225 -16.07 -5.36 -5.06
C LEU A 225 -17.06 -6.39 -4.50
N HIS A 226 -16.68 -7.67 -4.45
CA HIS A 226 -17.54 -8.73 -3.90
C HIS A 226 -17.77 -8.62 -2.38
N ARG A 227 -16.94 -7.86 -1.67
CA ARG A 227 -17.11 -7.62 -0.23
C ARG A 227 -17.95 -6.38 0.07
N LEU A 228 -18.23 -5.56 -0.93
CA LEU A 228 -18.99 -4.33 -0.78
C LEU A 228 -20.48 -4.60 -1.01
N PRO A 229 -21.37 -3.98 -0.20
CA PRO A 229 -22.79 -3.90 -0.50
C PRO A 229 -23.03 -3.31 -1.90
N SER A 230 -24.10 -3.75 -2.57
CA SER A 230 -24.41 -3.36 -3.96
C SER A 230 -24.48 -1.83 -4.16
N ALA A 231 -25.03 -1.09 -3.19
CA ALA A 231 -25.09 0.37 -3.24
C ALA A 231 -23.69 1.03 -3.30
N LEU A 232 -22.80 0.69 -2.35
CA LEU A 232 -21.43 1.23 -2.31
C LEU A 232 -20.59 0.77 -3.50
N ARG A 233 -20.82 -0.45 -3.97
CA ARG A 233 -20.16 -1.01 -5.15
C ARG A 233 -20.47 -0.17 -6.39
N ASN A 234 -21.75 0.14 -6.62
CA ASN A 234 -22.18 0.92 -7.78
C ASN A 234 -21.65 2.35 -7.72
N GLU A 235 -21.72 3.00 -6.56
CA GLU A 235 -21.21 4.37 -6.36
C GLU A 235 -19.71 4.48 -6.68
N MET A 236 -18.90 3.56 -6.16
CA MET A 236 -17.48 3.51 -6.45
C MET A 236 -17.21 3.23 -7.93
N ILE A 237 -17.93 2.28 -8.57
CA ILE A 237 -17.73 1.97 -9.99
C ILE A 237 -18.06 3.17 -10.86
N HIS A 238 -19.17 3.87 -10.58
CA HIS A 238 -19.53 5.11 -11.26
C HIS A 238 -18.47 6.20 -11.10
N HIS A 239 -17.87 6.33 -9.91
CA HIS A 239 -16.80 7.29 -9.66
C HIS A 239 -15.50 6.93 -10.42
N VAL A 240 -15.02 5.70 -10.25
CA VAL A 240 -13.75 5.22 -10.83
C VAL A 240 -13.82 5.15 -12.37
N HIS A 241 -14.96 4.73 -12.91
CA HIS A 241 -15.15 4.54 -14.35
C HIS A 241 -16.04 5.60 -15.02
N SER A 242 -16.18 6.77 -14.40
CA SER A 242 -16.99 7.89 -14.90
C SER A 242 -16.74 8.24 -16.37
N LYS A 243 -15.48 8.15 -16.82
CA LYS A 243 -15.09 8.32 -18.24
C LYS A 243 -15.85 7.36 -19.17
N TYR A 244 -15.97 6.08 -18.81
CA TYR A 244 -16.65 5.08 -19.64
C TYR A 244 -18.16 5.24 -19.58
N VAL A 245 -18.69 5.45 -18.37
CA VAL A 245 -20.14 5.57 -18.14
C VAL A 245 -20.71 6.78 -18.88
N SER A 246 -20.02 7.93 -18.84
CA SER A 246 -20.48 9.16 -19.50
C SER A 246 -20.26 9.18 -21.01
N SER A 247 -19.31 8.40 -21.53
CA SER A 247 -18.99 8.43 -22.96
C SER A 247 -19.91 7.55 -23.80
N ILE A 248 -20.40 6.43 -23.26
CA ILE A 248 -21.11 5.40 -24.02
C ILE A 248 -22.61 5.67 -24.02
N LYS A 249 -23.19 5.97 -25.19
CA LYS A 249 -24.62 6.28 -25.36
C LYS A 249 -25.54 5.13 -24.95
N TYR A 250 -25.08 3.89 -25.16
CA TYR A 250 -25.84 2.68 -24.79
C TYR A 250 -26.16 2.60 -23.29
N PHE A 251 -25.34 3.21 -22.44
CA PHE A 251 -25.53 3.17 -20.99
C PHE A 251 -26.63 4.09 -20.48
N GLU A 252 -27.05 5.11 -21.24
CA GLU A 252 -28.16 6.00 -20.85
C GLU A 252 -29.48 5.24 -20.66
N GLN A 253 -29.65 4.11 -21.35
CA GLN A 253 -30.85 3.29 -21.32
C GLN A 253 -30.75 2.08 -20.36
N CYS A 254 -29.59 1.91 -19.68
CA CYS A 254 -29.31 0.73 -18.86
C CYS A 254 -29.46 1.02 -17.36
N PRO A 255 -29.93 0.07 -16.55
CA PRO A 255 -29.89 0.18 -15.08
C PRO A 255 -28.44 0.28 -14.56
N GLU A 256 -28.21 1.07 -13.51
CA GLU A 256 -26.86 1.29 -12.92
C GLU A 256 -26.16 0.00 -12.49
N SER A 257 -26.91 -0.99 -11.99
CA SER A 257 -26.36 -2.29 -11.61
C SER A 257 -25.79 -3.03 -12.82
N LEU A 258 -26.47 -2.96 -13.97
CA LEU A 258 -26.02 -3.57 -15.22
C LEU A 258 -24.82 -2.82 -15.81
N ILE A 259 -24.83 -1.49 -15.76
CA ILE A 259 -23.68 -0.66 -16.16
C ILE A 259 -22.45 -1.07 -15.36
N SER A 260 -22.60 -1.21 -14.04
CA SER A 260 -21.51 -1.60 -13.15
C SER A 260 -20.91 -2.95 -13.52
N ASP A 261 -21.75 -3.96 -13.77
CA ASP A 261 -21.28 -5.30 -14.13
C ASP A 261 -20.63 -5.34 -15.53
N ILE A 262 -21.15 -4.56 -16.49
CA ILE A 262 -20.57 -4.42 -17.84
C ILE A 262 -19.19 -3.74 -17.77
N VAL A 263 -19.10 -2.59 -17.10
CA VAL A 263 -17.86 -1.80 -16.99
C VAL A 263 -16.75 -2.60 -16.30
N MET A 264 -17.09 -3.43 -15.32
CA MET A 264 -16.11 -4.30 -14.65
C MET A 264 -15.56 -5.42 -15.56
N ALA A 265 -16.35 -5.84 -16.54
CA ALA A 265 -15.99 -6.90 -17.49
C ALA A 265 -15.32 -6.38 -18.77
N MET A 266 -15.37 -5.07 -19.00
CA MET A 266 -14.74 -4.38 -20.11
C MET A 266 -13.20 -4.42 -20.05
N ASN A 267 -12.55 -4.50 -21.22
CA ASN A 267 -11.10 -4.47 -21.34
C ASN A 267 -10.65 -3.35 -22.30
N PRO A 268 -9.87 -2.37 -21.81
CA PRO A 268 -9.43 -1.24 -22.63
C PRO A 268 -8.28 -1.63 -23.58
N PHE A 269 -8.27 -1.05 -24.77
CA PHE A 269 -7.16 -1.16 -25.72
C PHE A 269 -7.13 0.06 -26.64
N ALA A 270 -5.96 0.32 -27.23
CA ALA A 270 -5.78 1.41 -28.18
C ALA A 270 -5.37 0.86 -29.55
N VAL A 271 -5.82 1.54 -30.60
CA VAL A 271 -5.53 1.20 -32.00
C VAL A 271 -5.00 2.46 -32.70
N LEU A 272 -3.92 2.31 -33.46
CA LEU A 272 -3.33 3.40 -34.21
C LEU A 272 -4.13 3.69 -35.48
N LYS A 273 -3.90 4.85 -36.07
CA LYS A 273 -4.53 5.23 -37.34
C LYS A 273 -4.16 4.20 -38.43
N ASP A 274 -5.15 3.89 -39.28
CA ASP A 274 -5.10 2.97 -40.41
C ASP A 274 -4.86 1.49 -40.02
N GLU A 275 -4.98 1.15 -38.74
CA GLU A 275 -4.97 -0.23 -38.26
C GLU A 275 -6.39 -0.81 -38.13
N TYR A 276 -6.50 -2.12 -38.33
CA TYR A 276 -7.74 -2.87 -38.20
C TYR A 276 -7.98 -3.24 -36.73
N VAL A 277 -9.21 -3.03 -36.26
CA VAL A 277 -9.69 -3.55 -34.98
C VAL A 277 -10.05 -5.03 -35.10
N PHE A 278 -10.74 -5.37 -36.18
CA PHE A 278 -11.02 -6.74 -36.61
C PHE A 278 -11.19 -6.76 -38.13
N VAL A 279 -11.00 -7.94 -38.70
CA VAL A 279 -11.09 -8.16 -40.15
C VAL A 279 -12.35 -8.96 -40.47
N GLU A 280 -12.92 -8.71 -41.65
CA GLU A 280 -14.01 -9.50 -42.22
C GLU A 280 -13.65 -10.99 -42.23
N HIS A 281 -14.62 -11.85 -41.94
CA HIS A 281 -14.46 -13.31 -41.82
C HIS A 281 -13.67 -13.81 -40.59
N GLU A 282 -13.27 -12.95 -39.65
CA GLU A 282 -12.77 -13.39 -38.34
C GLU A 282 -13.91 -13.80 -37.40
N ILE A 283 -13.61 -14.64 -36.41
CA ILE A 283 -14.60 -15.08 -35.42
C ILE A 283 -15.08 -13.89 -34.58
N ALA A 284 -16.40 -13.68 -34.53
CA ALA A 284 -17.03 -12.63 -33.75
C ALA A 284 -17.11 -13.02 -32.26
N ALA A 285 -16.04 -12.71 -31.51
CA ALA A 285 -15.94 -13.04 -30.09
C ALA A 285 -16.16 -11.86 -29.13
N HIS A 286 -16.17 -10.62 -29.64
CA HIS A 286 -16.12 -9.41 -28.82
C HIS A 286 -17.09 -8.33 -29.32
N VAL A 287 -17.65 -7.53 -28.42
CA VAL A 287 -18.37 -6.30 -28.76
C VAL A 287 -17.50 -5.12 -28.36
N PHE A 288 -17.46 -4.08 -29.18
CA PHE A 288 -16.55 -2.94 -29.01
C PHE A 288 -17.32 -1.64 -28.74
N PHE A 289 -16.74 -0.78 -27.92
CA PHE A 289 -17.26 0.55 -27.58
C PHE A 289 -16.19 1.60 -27.82
N VAL A 290 -16.58 2.72 -28.43
CA VAL A 290 -15.67 3.79 -28.82
C VAL A 290 -15.62 4.85 -27.73
N ILE A 291 -14.47 4.99 -27.07
CA ILE A 291 -14.24 6.00 -26.04
C ILE A 291 -13.64 7.27 -26.65
N LYS A 292 -12.77 7.10 -27.65
CA LYS A 292 -12.15 8.22 -28.37
C LYS A 292 -11.80 7.79 -29.78
N GLY A 293 -11.90 8.72 -30.73
CA GLY A 293 -11.44 8.54 -32.10
C GLY A 293 -12.60 8.29 -33.08
N LYS A 294 -12.24 7.90 -34.30
CA LYS A 294 -13.17 7.61 -35.39
C LYS A 294 -12.76 6.32 -36.10
N LEU A 295 -13.73 5.45 -36.30
CA LEU A 295 -13.59 4.19 -37.02
C LEU A 295 -14.43 4.22 -38.29
N GLN A 296 -14.00 3.45 -39.28
CA GLN A 296 -14.75 3.20 -40.50
C GLN A 296 -14.97 1.71 -40.65
N LEU A 297 -16.23 1.31 -40.83
CA LEU A 297 -16.58 -0.04 -41.24
C LEU A 297 -16.47 -0.13 -42.76
N VAL A 298 -15.72 -1.13 -43.22
CA VAL A 298 -15.42 -1.37 -44.63
C VAL A 298 -15.67 -2.83 -44.99
N LYS A 299 -16.19 -3.09 -46.18
CA LYS A 299 -16.40 -4.44 -46.71
C LYS A 299 -15.60 -4.63 -47.98
N THR A 300 -14.83 -5.71 -48.06
CA THR A 300 -14.01 -5.97 -49.24
C THR A 300 -14.88 -6.60 -50.32
N VAL A 301 -15.12 -5.87 -51.41
CA VAL A 301 -15.92 -6.35 -52.54
C VAL A 301 -14.99 -6.94 -53.60
N ARG A 302 -15.14 -8.24 -53.91
CA ARG A 302 -14.29 -9.00 -54.85
C ARG A 302 -14.13 -8.41 -56.27
N ARG A 303 -14.92 -7.39 -56.64
CA ARG A 303 -14.88 -6.71 -57.95
C ARG A 303 -14.49 -5.23 -57.90
N ALA A 304 -14.35 -4.64 -56.71
CA ALA A 304 -13.99 -3.23 -56.56
C ALA A 304 -12.51 -3.08 -56.22
N LYS A 305 -11.88 -2.03 -56.74
CA LYS A 305 -10.47 -1.68 -56.45
C LYS A 305 -10.31 -1.03 -55.07
N GLU A 306 -11.40 -0.59 -54.46
CA GLU A 306 -11.47 0.03 -53.14
C GLU A 306 -12.53 -0.66 -52.27
N ASP A 307 -12.29 -0.70 -50.96
CA ASP A 307 -13.26 -1.26 -50.02
C ASP A 307 -14.53 -0.41 -49.93
N MET A 308 -15.68 -1.09 -49.89
CA MET A 308 -16.98 -0.43 -49.77
C MET A 308 -17.17 0.07 -48.33
N ARG A 309 -17.37 1.37 -48.16
CA ARG A 309 -17.64 1.99 -46.85
C ARG A 309 -19.08 1.69 -46.43
N LEU A 310 -19.25 1.00 -45.30
CA LEU A 310 -20.57 0.69 -44.75
C LEU A 310 -21.08 1.76 -43.78
N GLY A 311 -20.18 2.34 -42.98
CA GLY A 311 -20.53 3.35 -41.99
C GLY A 311 -19.33 3.81 -41.18
N SER A 312 -19.47 4.92 -40.47
CA SER A 312 -18.44 5.44 -39.55
C SER A 312 -18.93 5.39 -38.12
N MET A 313 -18.07 4.96 -37.20
CA MET A 313 -18.36 4.95 -35.76
C MET A 313 -17.55 6.07 -35.08
N GLY A 314 -18.23 6.86 -34.27
CA GLY A 314 -17.65 7.96 -33.50
C GLY A 314 -17.65 7.68 -32.00
N VAL A 315 -17.30 8.71 -31.22
CA VAL A 315 -17.27 8.63 -29.75
C VAL A 315 -18.67 8.31 -29.21
N GLY A 316 -18.71 7.32 -28.31
CA GLY A 316 -19.91 6.85 -27.63
C GLY A 316 -20.71 5.80 -28.38
N ASP A 317 -20.35 5.51 -29.62
CA ASP A 317 -20.97 4.44 -30.40
C ASP A 317 -20.40 3.07 -30.00
N HIS A 318 -21.18 2.02 -30.25
CA HIS A 318 -20.76 0.63 -30.10
C HIS A 318 -20.92 -0.11 -31.44
N PHE A 319 -20.14 -1.17 -31.64
CA PHE A 319 -20.14 -1.93 -32.88
C PHE A 319 -19.67 -3.38 -32.69
N GLY A 320 -20.01 -4.22 -33.67
CA GLY A 320 -19.65 -5.64 -33.68
C GLY A 320 -20.52 -6.50 -32.77
N GLU A 321 -21.70 -6.01 -32.38
CA GLU A 321 -22.72 -6.74 -31.64
C GLU A 321 -23.54 -7.68 -32.53
N LEU A 322 -23.85 -7.26 -33.75
CA LEU A 322 -24.77 -8.00 -34.64
C LEU A 322 -24.28 -9.43 -34.89
N GLU A 323 -23.00 -9.61 -35.21
CA GLU A 323 -22.44 -10.94 -35.54
C GLU A 323 -22.21 -11.82 -34.30
N VAL A 324 -22.31 -11.26 -33.09
CA VAL A 324 -22.13 -11.98 -31.83
C VAL A 324 -23.44 -12.62 -31.36
N TYR A 325 -24.56 -11.93 -31.57
CA TYR A 325 -25.88 -12.33 -31.07
C TYR A 325 -26.79 -12.93 -32.14
N ASP A 326 -26.74 -12.39 -33.36
CA ASP A 326 -27.66 -12.79 -34.40
C ASP A 326 -27.22 -14.12 -35.01
N ARG A 327 -28.12 -15.11 -34.97
CA ARG A 327 -27.87 -16.44 -35.57
C ARG A 327 -28.13 -16.43 -37.07
N GLU A 328 -28.93 -15.50 -37.58
CA GLU A 328 -29.24 -15.38 -39.00
C GLU A 328 -28.21 -14.50 -39.71
N TYR A 329 -27.64 -13.52 -39.02
CA TYR A 329 -26.64 -12.61 -39.58
C TYR A 329 -25.21 -12.93 -39.12
N GLY A 330 -24.33 -13.23 -40.08
CA GLY A 330 -22.90 -13.42 -39.85
C GLY A 330 -22.49 -14.78 -39.27
N ASN A 331 -23.42 -15.59 -38.76
CA ASN A 331 -23.17 -16.97 -38.30
C ASN A 331 -21.99 -17.09 -37.30
N GLY A 332 -21.78 -16.06 -36.47
CA GLY A 332 -20.65 -15.99 -35.53
C GLY A 332 -19.34 -15.47 -36.14
N VAL A 333 -19.39 -14.87 -37.32
CA VAL A 333 -18.24 -14.37 -38.08
C VAL A 333 -18.47 -12.92 -38.52
N ARG A 334 -17.41 -12.10 -38.52
CA ARG A 334 -17.47 -10.69 -38.91
C ARG A 334 -17.93 -10.49 -40.35
N ILE A 335 -18.96 -9.66 -40.55
CA ILE A 335 -19.51 -9.36 -41.88
C ILE A 335 -18.78 -8.20 -42.59
N CYS A 336 -17.95 -7.47 -41.85
CA CYS A 336 -17.14 -6.37 -42.34
C CYS A 336 -15.85 -6.24 -41.53
N SER A 337 -14.94 -5.38 -41.98
CA SER A 337 -13.74 -5.00 -41.26
C SER A 337 -13.93 -3.64 -40.59
N ALA A 338 -13.34 -3.44 -39.42
CA ALA A 338 -13.34 -2.15 -38.73
C ALA A 338 -11.94 -1.55 -38.75
N VAL A 339 -11.78 -0.36 -39.36
CA VAL A 339 -10.49 0.32 -39.53
C VAL A 339 -10.48 1.65 -38.79
N ALA A 340 -9.44 1.90 -38.01
CA ALA A 340 -9.24 3.17 -37.32
C ALA A 340 -8.85 4.28 -38.32
N LYS A 341 -9.57 5.41 -38.33
CA LYS A 341 -9.23 6.59 -39.15
C LYS A 341 -8.45 7.66 -38.38
N SER A 342 -8.42 7.52 -37.06
CA SER A 342 -7.57 8.28 -36.13
C SER A 342 -6.99 7.34 -35.08
N TYR A 343 -6.15 7.85 -34.18
CA TYR A 343 -5.90 7.15 -32.92
C TYR A 343 -7.23 6.89 -32.21
N CYS A 344 -7.49 5.65 -31.83
CA CYS A 344 -8.73 5.22 -31.21
C CYS A 344 -8.47 4.59 -29.84
N GLU A 345 -9.20 5.05 -28.84
CA GLU A 345 -9.28 4.42 -27.51
C GLU A 345 -10.59 3.65 -27.46
N LEU A 346 -10.50 2.34 -27.29
CA LEU A 346 -11.62 1.43 -27.37
C LEU A 346 -11.67 0.57 -26.10
N THR A 347 -12.85 0.04 -25.82
CA THR A 347 -13.01 -1.03 -24.84
C THR A 347 -13.82 -2.14 -25.45
N PHE A 348 -13.51 -3.38 -25.09
CA PHE A 348 -14.22 -4.55 -25.60
C PHE A 348 -14.77 -5.41 -24.47
N LEU A 349 -15.88 -6.08 -24.76
CA LEU A 349 -16.52 -7.06 -23.91
C LEU A 349 -16.56 -8.40 -24.64
N SER A 350 -16.13 -9.47 -23.98
CA SER A 350 -16.14 -10.80 -24.59
C SER A 350 -17.52 -11.44 -24.55
N ARG A 351 -17.82 -12.29 -25.54
CA ARG A 351 -19.07 -13.06 -25.61
C ARG A 351 -19.33 -13.86 -24.33
N GLY A 352 -18.29 -14.43 -23.73
CA GLY A 352 -18.41 -15.17 -22.46
C GLY A 352 -18.75 -14.26 -21.27
N ALA A 353 -18.20 -13.04 -21.22
CA ALA A 353 -18.54 -12.07 -20.19
C ALA A 353 -20.00 -11.60 -20.33
N ILE A 354 -20.44 -11.32 -21.56
CA ILE A 354 -21.82 -10.98 -21.88
C ILE A 354 -22.78 -12.06 -21.39
N GLN A 355 -22.54 -13.32 -21.76
CA GLN A 355 -23.41 -14.44 -21.37
C GLN A 355 -23.50 -14.60 -19.85
N LYS A 356 -22.40 -14.34 -19.14
CA LYS A 356 -22.38 -14.38 -17.68
C LYS A 356 -23.23 -13.26 -17.07
N ILE A 357 -23.18 -12.06 -17.63
CA ILE A 357 -23.96 -10.90 -17.16
C ILE A 357 -25.43 -11.06 -17.51
N SER A 358 -25.74 -11.53 -18.72
CA SER A 358 -27.14 -11.75 -19.15
C SER A 358 -27.78 -12.92 -18.41
N GLY A 359 -27.03 -13.99 -18.14
CA GLY A 359 -27.48 -15.14 -17.35
C GLY A 359 -27.73 -14.84 -15.86
N GLN A 360 -27.28 -13.68 -15.36
CA GLN A 360 -27.63 -13.21 -14.02
C GLN A 360 -29.02 -12.57 -13.93
N LYS A 361 -29.70 -12.35 -15.06
CA LYS A 361 -31.14 -12.05 -15.11
C LYS A 361 -31.93 -13.32 -15.49
N LEU A 362 -32.38 -14.05 -14.47
CA LEU A 362 -33.61 -14.86 -14.38
C LEU A 362 -33.55 -15.74 -13.11
N ALA A 363 -33.47 -15.10 -11.94
CA ALA A 363 -33.79 -15.70 -10.65
C ALA A 363 -34.51 -14.68 -9.79
#